data_AF-A0A0G1KPJ1-F1
#
_entry.id   AF-A0A0G1KPJ1-F1
#
_cell.length_a   1.000
_cell.length_b   1.000
_cell.length_c   1.000
_cell.angle_alpha   90.00
_cell.angle_beta   90.00
_cell.angle_gamma   90.00
#
_symmetry.space_group_name_H-M   'P 1'
#
loop_
_entity.id
_entity.type
_entity.pdbx_description
1 polymer ?
#
loop_
_entity_poly.entity_id
_entity_poly.type
_entity_poly.pdbx_seq_one_letter_code
_entity_poly.pdbx_strand_id
1 'polypeptide(L)'
;TARQIEERLAKELEINLSLKLEKLESGKYKVSGKGELHLAVLLETLRREGYEVEVGKPEVIYKIIDGQKCEPYEDVNIVAPQEYLGTITQEVGKRLGVLSHMDPVSDKEVEFVYKMPTRAILGLRSLLLTATKGTVIFNSQFLDFEPVGENLPKMRRGVLIATNSGEALSYGLQAAQERGSTFVEPADAIYEGQIVGANAKAEDFLESDELLEITPKNLRLRKKYLTQVERRRHRDEIKNTY
;
A
#
# COMPACT_ATOMS: atom_id res chain seq x y z
N THR A 1 10.10 -20.39 -9.02
CA THR A 1 11.36 -19.79 -9.54
C THR A 1 11.04 -18.57 -10.39
N ALA A 2 12.00 -17.65 -10.61
CA ALA A 2 11.77 -16.42 -11.38
C ALA A 2 11.19 -16.67 -12.78
N ARG A 3 11.61 -17.75 -13.45
CA ARG A 3 11.09 -18.17 -14.75
C ARG A 3 9.62 -18.61 -14.69
N GLN A 4 9.22 -19.35 -13.64
CA GLN A 4 7.83 -19.78 -13.48
C GLN A 4 6.88 -18.60 -13.24
N ILE A 5 7.34 -17.58 -12.52
CA ILE A 5 6.58 -16.33 -12.32
C ILE A 5 6.45 -15.58 -13.65
N GLU A 6 7.53 -15.47 -14.42
CA GLU A 6 7.53 -14.85 -15.74
C GLU A 6 6.53 -15.54 -16.70
N GLU A 7 6.59 -16.87 -16.79
CA GLU A 7 5.65 -17.66 -17.61
C GLU A 7 4.20 -17.49 -17.15
N ARG A 8 3.95 -17.39 -15.83
CA ARG A 8 2.61 -17.18 -15.29
C ARG A 8 2.07 -15.77 -15.55
N LEU A 9 2.91 -14.75 -15.42
CA LEU A 9 2.54 -13.37 -15.74
C LEU A 9 2.32 -13.21 -17.25
N ALA A 10 3.10 -13.88 -18.09
CA ALA A 10 2.89 -13.90 -19.53
C ALA A 10 1.50 -14.46 -19.91
N LYS A 11 1.09 -15.57 -19.27
CA LYS A 11 -0.28 -16.11 -19.43
C LYS A 11 -1.36 -15.13 -18.98
N GLU A 12 -1.11 -14.37 -17.90
CA GLU A 12 -2.07 -13.35 -17.45
C GLU A 12 -2.25 -12.24 -18.49
N LEU A 13 -1.18 -11.83 -19.18
CA LEU A 13 -1.24 -10.80 -20.23
C LEU A 13 -2.12 -11.22 -21.42
N GLU A 14 -2.25 -12.52 -21.69
CA GLU A 14 -3.12 -13.04 -22.77
C GLU A 14 -4.61 -12.83 -22.47
N ILE A 15 -4.98 -12.82 -21.19
CA ILE A 15 -6.38 -12.69 -20.74
C ILE A 15 -6.67 -11.23 -20.34
N ASN A 16 -5.68 -10.56 -19.75
CA ASN A 16 -5.86 -9.26 -19.13
C ASN A 16 -5.19 -8.14 -19.94
N LEU A 17 -5.97 -7.57 -20.86
CA LEU A 17 -5.53 -6.49 -21.77
C LEU A 17 -5.01 -5.23 -21.09
N SER A 18 -5.27 -5.08 -19.79
CA SER A 18 -4.90 -3.89 -19.03
C SER A 18 -3.65 -4.04 -18.18
N LEU A 19 -3.16 -5.27 -18.08
CA LEU A 19 -1.91 -5.56 -17.42
C LEU A 19 -0.76 -5.30 -18.40
N LYS A 20 0.32 -4.68 -17.92
CA LYS A 20 1.58 -4.54 -18.66
C LYS A 20 2.71 -5.07 -17.80
N LEU A 21 3.64 -5.77 -18.45
CA LEU A 21 4.82 -6.34 -17.83
C LEU A 21 6.06 -5.77 -18.48
N GLU A 22 6.98 -5.25 -17.67
CA GLU A 22 8.30 -4.81 -18.09
C GLU A 22 9.34 -5.56 -17.28
N LYS A 23 10.29 -6.20 -17.97
CA LYS A 23 11.39 -6.93 -17.33
C LYS A 23 12.48 -5.95 -16.94
N LEU A 24 12.84 -5.96 -15.66
CA LEU A 24 13.95 -5.18 -15.11
C LEU A 24 15.16 -6.08 -14.89
N GLU A 25 16.27 -5.46 -14.48
CA GLU A 25 17.49 -6.20 -14.14
C GLU A 25 17.32 -7.11 -12.92
N SER A 26 18.17 -8.14 -12.83
CA SER A 26 18.29 -9.03 -11.66
C SER A 26 17.00 -9.78 -11.28
N GLY A 27 16.18 -10.16 -12.27
CA GLY A 27 14.97 -10.96 -12.04
C GLY A 27 13.81 -10.19 -11.42
N LYS A 28 13.84 -8.85 -11.47
CA LYS A 28 12.74 -7.98 -11.07
C LYS A 28 11.82 -7.71 -12.24
N TYR A 29 10.56 -7.47 -11.94
CA TYR A 29 9.55 -7.14 -12.93
C TYR A 29 8.76 -5.93 -12.46
N LYS A 30 8.48 -5.02 -13.39
CA LYS A 30 7.53 -3.94 -13.19
C LYS A 30 6.20 -4.37 -13.78
N VAL A 31 5.20 -4.52 -12.92
CA VAL A 31 3.83 -4.89 -13.29
C VAL A 31 2.95 -3.64 -13.16
N SER A 32 2.31 -3.26 -14.26
CA SER A 32 1.39 -2.11 -14.30
C SER A 32 -0.01 -2.59 -14.56
N GLY A 33 -0.99 -2.11 -13.78
CA GLY A 33 -2.40 -2.46 -13.95
C GLY A 33 -3.31 -1.24 -13.87
N LYS A 34 -4.62 -1.46 -13.95
CA LYS A 34 -5.65 -0.40 -13.88
C LYS A 34 -5.75 0.33 -12.53
N GLY A 35 -5.26 -0.28 -11.46
CA GLY A 35 -5.37 0.29 -10.11
C GLY A 35 -4.94 -0.72 -9.03
N GLU A 36 -4.98 -0.26 -7.78
CA GLU A 36 -4.54 -1.04 -6.61
C GLU A 36 -5.29 -2.37 -6.48
N LEU A 37 -6.62 -2.35 -6.61
CA LEU A 37 -7.45 -3.55 -6.46
C LEU A 37 -7.13 -4.61 -7.52
N HIS A 38 -6.89 -4.18 -8.76
CA HIS A 38 -6.54 -5.09 -9.84
C HIS A 38 -5.20 -5.80 -9.53
N LEU A 39 -4.19 -5.07 -9.07
CA LEU A 39 -2.91 -5.67 -8.67
C LEU A 39 -3.07 -6.57 -7.44
N ALA A 40 -3.87 -6.18 -6.45
CA ALA A 40 -4.13 -7.00 -5.27
C ALA A 40 -4.78 -8.36 -5.63
N VAL A 41 -5.73 -8.38 -6.57
CA VAL A 41 -6.36 -9.62 -7.06
C VAL A 41 -5.34 -10.52 -7.75
N LEU A 42 -4.45 -9.95 -8.58
CA LEU A 42 -3.37 -10.71 -9.22
C LEU A 42 -2.46 -11.37 -8.17
N LEU A 43 -2.03 -10.60 -7.17
CA LEU A 43 -1.16 -11.11 -6.10
C LEU A 43 -1.84 -12.19 -5.26
N GLU A 44 -3.11 -12.01 -4.94
CA GLU A 44 -3.89 -13.01 -4.21
C GLU A 44 -4.10 -14.28 -5.03
N THR A 45 -4.26 -14.16 -6.35
CA THR A 45 -4.36 -15.31 -7.27
C THR A 45 -3.05 -16.08 -7.30
N LEU A 46 -1.92 -15.40 -7.49
CA LEU A 46 -0.58 -16.00 -7.43
C LEU A 46 -0.35 -16.72 -6.09
N ARG A 47 -0.74 -16.09 -4.99
CA ARG A 47 -0.64 -16.67 -3.64
C ARG A 47 -1.41 -17.99 -3.53
N ARG A 48 -2.65 -18.02 -4.02
CA ARG A 48 -3.52 -19.21 -4.01
C ARG A 48 -3.03 -20.32 -4.93
N GLU A 49 -2.35 -19.96 -6.02
CA GLU A 49 -1.73 -20.89 -6.96
C GLU A 49 -0.41 -21.49 -6.44
N GLY A 50 0.09 -21.03 -5.29
CA GLY A 50 1.30 -21.58 -4.67
C GLY A 50 2.57 -20.76 -4.93
N TYR A 51 2.48 -19.59 -5.58
CA TYR A 51 3.65 -18.76 -5.87
C TYR A 51 4.11 -17.98 -4.64
N GLU A 52 5.43 -17.77 -4.58
CA GLU A 52 6.10 -16.94 -3.59
C GLU A 52 6.74 -15.75 -4.29
N VAL A 53 6.40 -14.53 -3.84
CA VAL A 53 6.84 -13.27 -4.46
C VAL A 53 7.11 -12.21 -3.42
N GLU A 54 8.02 -11.29 -3.75
CA GLU A 54 8.21 -10.05 -3.01
C GLU A 54 7.72 -8.88 -3.86
N VAL A 55 6.93 -7.98 -3.27
CA VAL A 55 6.39 -6.81 -3.97
C VAL A 55 6.73 -5.53 -3.22
N GLY A 56 7.10 -4.50 -3.98
CA GLY A 56 7.29 -3.15 -3.46
C GLY A 56 5.96 -2.40 -3.29
N LYS A 57 6.04 -1.20 -2.74
CA LYS A 57 4.91 -0.28 -2.64
C LYS A 57 4.33 0.01 -4.04
N PRO A 58 3.01 -0.02 -4.23
CA PRO A 58 2.41 0.40 -5.49
C PRO A 58 2.63 1.89 -5.73
N GLU A 59 2.93 2.26 -6.97
CA GLU A 59 3.18 3.63 -7.40
C GLU A 59 2.27 4.01 -8.56
N VAL A 60 1.93 5.30 -8.63
CA VAL A 60 1.20 5.84 -9.77
C VAL A 60 2.11 6.01 -10.98
N ILE A 61 1.54 5.84 -12.16
CA ILE A 61 2.27 6.03 -13.42
C ILE A 61 2.09 7.47 -13.87
N TYR A 62 3.17 8.25 -13.81
CA TYR A 62 3.18 9.60 -14.35
C TYR A 62 3.29 9.58 -15.88
N LYS A 63 2.70 10.58 -16.52
CA LYS A 63 2.83 10.82 -17.97
C LYS A 63 3.31 12.25 -18.22
N ILE A 64 3.95 12.46 -19.36
CA ILE A 64 4.23 13.80 -19.86
C ILE A 64 3.17 14.13 -20.89
N ILE A 65 2.36 15.16 -20.62
CA ILE A 65 1.30 15.66 -21.51
C ILE A 65 1.58 17.15 -21.72
N ASP A 66 1.75 17.58 -22.96
CA ASP A 66 2.07 18.97 -23.32
C ASP A 66 3.30 19.56 -22.59
N GLY A 67 4.31 18.71 -22.37
CA GLY A 67 5.54 19.09 -21.67
C GLY A 67 5.43 19.15 -20.14
N GLN A 68 4.23 18.91 -19.58
CA GLN A 68 3.99 18.89 -18.15
C GLN A 68 3.89 17.45 -17.60
N LYS A 69 4.46 17.22 -16.41
CA LYS A 69 4.30 15.95 -15.70
C LYS A 69 2.89 15.91 -15.11
N CYS A 70 2.13 14.89 -15.48
CA CYS A 70 0.75 14.65 -15.06
C CYS A 70 0.63 13.32 -14.30
N GLU A 71 -0.30 13.28 -13.36
CA GLU A 71 -0.68 12.10 -12.59
C GLU A 71 -2.15 11.73 -12.84
N PRO A 72 -2.55 10.45 -12.66
CA PRO A 72 -3.93 10.03 -12.82
C PRO A 72 -4.81 10.54 -11.67
N TYR A 73 -6.00 11.03 -12.02
CA TYR A 73 -7.07 11.39 -11.10
C TYR A 73 -8.24 10.42 -11.22
N GLU A 74 -8.95 10.24 -10.11
CA GLU A 74 -10.14 9.40 -10.02
C GLU A 74 -11.28 10.14 -9.34
N ASP A 75 -12.49 9.82 -9.77
CA ASP A 75 -13.72 10.12 -9.04
C ASP A 75 -13.94 9.02 -7.99
N VAL A 76 -13.95 9.44 -6.74
CA VAL A 76 -14.10 8.59 -5.56
C VAL A 76 -15.48 8.80 -4.98
N ASN A 77 -16.33 7.79 -5.13
CA ASN A 77 -17.69 7.77 -4.61
C ASN A 77 -17.70 7.01 -3.28
N ILE A 78 -18.13 7.69 -2.22
CA ILE A 78 -18.16 7.14 -0.86
C ILE A 78 -19.60 7.27 -0.36
N VAL A 79 -20.22 6.16 0.03
CA VAL A 79 -21.52 6.16 0.70
C VAL A 79 -21.36 5.60 2.10
N ALA A 80 -21.84 6.31 3.11
CA ALA A 80 -21.76 5.87 4.49
C ALA A 80 -22.88 6.46 5.36
N PRO A 81 -23.13 5.87 6.55
CA PRO A 81 -23.98 6.47 7.56
C PRO A 81 -23.56 7.89 7.93
N GLN A 82 -24.53 8.79 8.14
CA GLN A 82 -24.31 10.21 8.44
C GLN A 82 -23.44 10.43 9.69
N GLU A 83 -23.46 9.51 10.66
CA GLU A 83 -22.60 9.56 11.84
C GLU A 83 -21.09 9.56 11.51
N TYR A 84 -20.70 9.02 10.36
CA TYR A 84 -19.30 8.96 9.90
C TYR A 84 -18.91 10.11 8.98
N LEU A 85 -19.80 11.07 8.70
CA LEU A 85 -19.53 12.21 7.81
C LEU A 85 -18.28 12.97 8.22
N GLY A 86 -18.14 13.29 9.51
CA GLY A 86 -16.98 14.00 10.04
C GLY A 86 -15.67 13.20 9.87
N THR A 87 -15.73 11.88 10.06
CA THR A 87 -14.57 11.00 9.88
C THR A 87 -14.14 10.93 8.42
N ILE A 88 -15.07 10.75 7.49
CA ILE A 88 -14.78 10.66 6.05
C ILE A 88 -14.19 11.97 5.55
N THR A 89 -14.84 13.10 5.83
CA THR A 89 -14.36 14.43 5.41
C THR A 89 -12.97 14.73 5.95
N GLN A 90 -12.68 14.37 7.21
CA GLN A 90 -11.36 14.55 7.80
C GLN A 90 -10.29 13.68 7.14
N GLU A 91 -10.57 12.38 6.92
CA GLU A 91 -9.58 11.44 6.35
C GLU A 91 -9.29 11.72 4.87
N VAL A 92 -10.31 12.12 4.10
CA VAL A 92 -10.16 12.54 2.71
C VAL A 92 -9.46 13.91 2.62
N GLY A 93 -9.78 14.84 3.54
CA GLY A 93 -9.16 16.16 3.61
C GLY A 93 -7.66 16.11 3.90
N LYS A 94 -7.21 15.19 4.77
CA LYS A 94 -5.76 14.93 4.99
C LYS A 94 -5.02 14.51 3.71
N ARG A 95 -5.76 13.99 2.73
CA ARG A 95 -5.26 13.49 1.45
C ARG A 95 -5.53 14.46 0.30
N LEU A 96 -5.87 15.72 0.60
CA LEU A 96 -6.13 16.78 -0.36
C LEU A 96 -7.25 16.44 -1.36
N GLY A 97 -8.22 15.61 -0.95
CA GLY A 97 -9.36 15.31 -1.79
C GLY A 97 -10.28 16.51 -1.96
N VAL A 98 -10.66 16.80 -3.20
CA VAL A 98 -11.55 17.92 -3.52
C VAL A 98 -12.98 17.40 -3.59
N LEU A 99 -13.86 17.92 -2.73
CA LEU A 99 -15.27 17.54 -2.75
C LEU A 99 -15.95 18.17 -3.97
N SER A 100 -16.51 17.33 -4.84
CA SER A 100 -17.31 17.76 -5.98
C SER A 100 -18.79 17.87 -5.59
N HIS A 101 -19.35 16.81 -5.02
CA HIS A 101 -20.75 16.74 -4.62
C HIS A 101 -20.92 15.99 -3.30
N MET A 102 -21.94 16.38 -2.52
CA MET A 102 -22.35 15.69 -1.30
C MET A 102 -23.87 15.74 -1.24
N ASP A 103 -24.50 14.57 -1.31
CA ASP A 103 -25.94 14.44 -1.41
C ASP A 103 -26.46 13.38 -0.42
N PRO A 104 -27.58 13.65 0.28
CA PRO A 104 -28.21 12.63 1.10
C PRO A 104 -28.81 11.53 0.20
N VAL A 105 -28.41 10.28 0.43
CA VAL A 105 -29.03 9.12 -0.24
C VAL A 105 -30.33 8.75 0.48
N SER A 106 -30.34 8.92 1.80
CA SER A 106 -31.50 8.72 2.66
C SER A 106 -31.37 9.56 3.94
N ASP A 107 -32.34 9.46 4.85
CA ASP A 107 -32.26 10.10 6.17
C ASP A 107 -31.08 9.60 7.03
N LYS A 108 -30.43 8.51 6.63
CA LYS A 108 -29.35 7.87 7.41
C LYS A 108 -28.01 7.82 6.69
N GLU A 109 -28.00 7.96 5.37
CA GLU A 109 -26.82 7.79 4.54
C GLU A 109 -26.56 9.01 3.67
N VAL A 110 -25.29 9.29 3.45
CA VAL A 110 -24.81 10.39 2.63
C VAL A 110 -23.81 9.84 1.62
N GLU A 111 -23.92 10.33 0.39
CA GLU A 111 -22.97 10.10 -0.69
C GLU A 111 -22.03 11.29 -0.79
N PHE A 112 -20.75 10.99 -0.98
CA PHE A 112 -19.71 11.96 -1.29
C PHE A 112 -19.07 11.58 -2.62
N VAL A 113 -18.91 12.56 -3.49
CA VAL A 113 -18.11 12.44 -4.71
C VAL A 113 -16.90 13.33 -4.57
N TYR A 114 -15.72 12.71 -4.50
CA TYR A 114 -14.44 13.41 -4.42
C TYR A 114 -13.64 13.22 -5.69
N LYS A 115 -13.00 14.29 -6.16
CA LYS A 115 -11.93 14.19 -7.15
C LYS A 115 -10.59 14.10 -6.42
N MET A 116 -9.82 13.05 -6.68
CA MET A 116 -8.55 12.79 -5.99
C MET A 116 -7.49 12.21 -6.92
N PRO A 117 -6.20 12.53 -6.74
CA PRO A 117 -5.13 11.82 -7.45
C PRO A 117 -5.03 10.38 -6.95
N THR A 118 -4.77 9.40 -7.83
CA THR A 118 -4.71 7.97 -7.46
C THR A 118 -3.73 7.71 -6.30
N ARG A 119 -2.62 8.43 -6.21
CA ARG A 119 -1.64 8.26 -5.11
C ARG A 119 -2.22 8.61 -3.74
N ALA A 120 -3.20 9.51 -3.68
CA ALA A 120 -3.89 9.89 -2.45
C ALA A 120 -4.91 8.84 -2.01
N ILE A 121 -5.43 8.05 -2.95
CA ILE A 121 -6.43 7.01 -2.72
C ILE A 121 -5.80 5.75 -2.12
N LEU A 122 -4.50 5.49 -2.39
CA LEU A 122 -3.81 4.29 -1.91
C LEU A 122 -3.99 4.09 -0.39
N GLY A 123 -4.57 2.94 -0.03
CA GLY A 123 -4.89 2.57 1.34
C GLY A 123 -6.07 3.30 2.01
N LEU A 124 -6.69 4.29 1.37
CA LEU A 124 -7.84 5.03 1.91
C LEU A 124 -9.05 4.10 2.13
N ARG A 125 -9.32 3.19 1.19
CA ARG A 125 -10.43 2.22 1.30
C ARG A 125 -10.35 1.40 2.58
N SER A 126 -9.20 0.78 2.86
CA SER A 126 -9.00 -0.04 4.06
C SER A 126 -9.13 0.77 5.36
N LEU A 127 -8.65 2.02 5.33
CA LEU A 127 -8.76 2.94 6.45
C LEU A 127 -10.23 3.29 6.73
N LEU A 128 -11.00 3.65 5.70
CA LEU A 128 -12.42 3.99 5.85
C LEU A 128 -13.26 2.77 6.25
N LEU A 129 -12.98 1.58 5.70
CA LEU A 129 -13.64 0.34 6.13
C LEU A 129 -13.45 0.13 7.64
N THR A 130 -12.25 0.33 8.15
CA THR A 130 -11.99 0.20 9.59
C THR A 130 -12.69 1.30 10.39
N ALA A 131 -12.58 2.55 9.96
CA ALA A 131 -13.12 3.71 10.66
C ALA A 131 -14.65 3.71 10.74
N THR A 132 -15.31 3.15 9.73
CA THR A 132 -16.78 3.04 9.64
C THR A 132 -17.29 1.66 10.05
N LYS A 133 -16.46 0.82 10.66
CA LYS A 133 -16.82 -0.54 11.09
C LYS A 133 -17.41 -1.41 9.96
N GLY A 134 -16.96 -1.18 8.74
CA GLY A 134 -17.33 -1.93 7.54
C GLY A 134 -18.61 -1.46 6.84
N THR A 135 -19.26 -0.38 7.28
CA THR A 135 -20.51 0.08 6.67
C THR A 135 -20.30 1.00 5.47
N VAL A 136 -19.07 1.46 5.21
CA VAL A 136 -18.78 2.30 4.04
C VAL A 136 -18.83 1.50 2.74
N ILE A 137 -19.48 2.08 1.73
CA ILE A 137 -19.35 1.69 0.33
C ILE A 137 -18.34 2.64 -0.31
N PHE A 138 -17.33 2.08 -0.95
CA PHE A 138 -16.24 2.83 -1.57
C PHE A 138 -16.06 2.36 -3.00
N ASN A 139 -16.18 3.27 -3.96
CA ASN A 139 -15.91 3.03 -5.37
C ASN A 139 -14.99 4.13 -5.90
N SER A 140 -14.08 3.77 -6.80
CA SER A 140 -13.26 4.76 -7.51
C SER A 140 -13.22 4.45 -9.00
N GLN A 141 -13.22 5.50 -9.81
CA GLN A 141 -13.16 5.40 -11.25
C GLN A 141 -12.15 6.40 -11.81
N PHE A 142 -11.26 5.93 -12.68
CA PHE A 142 -10.34 6.78 -13.43
C PHE A 142 -11.11 7.85 -14.21
N LEU A 143 -10.72 9.11 -14.00
CA LEU A 143 -11.27 10.27 -14.67
C LEU A 143 -10.36 10.66 -15.84
N ASP A 144 -9.20 11.23 -15.53
CA ASP A 144 -8.25 11.75 -16.51
C ASP A 144 -6.83 11.89 -15.91
N PHE A 145 -5.91 12.46 -16.70
CA PHE A 145 -4.58 12.85 -16.23
C PHE A 145 -4.54 14.36 -16.06
N GLU A 146 -4.13 14.81 -14.88
CA GLU A 146 -3.97 16.24 -14.59
C GLU A 146 -2.54 16.53 -14.12
N PRO A 147 -2.08 17.80 -14.18
CA PRO A 147 -0.79 18.19 -13.65
C PRO A 147 -0.58 17.71 -12.20
N VAL A 148 0.65 17.28 -11.89
CA VAL A 148 0.98 16.81 -10.54
C VAL A 148 0.64 17.89 -9.50
N GLY A 149 -0.19 17.51 -8.54
CA GLY A 149 -0.65 18.38 -7.47
C GLY A 149 0.39 18.55 -6.35
N GLU A 150 -0.05 19.10 -5.22
CA GLU A 150 0.82 19.28 -4.05
C GLU A 150 1.30 17.95 -3.46
N ASN A 151 2.43 18.01 -2.76
CA ASN A 151 2.95 16.84 -2.05
C ASN A 151 2.00 16.45 -0.91
N LEU A 152 1.65 15.16 -0.85
CA LEU A 152 0.80 14.65 0.23
C LEU A 152 1.57 14.67 1.55
N PRO A 153 0.90 14.97 2.67
CA PRO A 153 1.52 14.87 3.98
C PRO A 153 1.96 13.43 4.23
N LYS A 154 3.13 13.25 4.85
CA LYS A 154 3.60 11.93 5.28
C LYS A 154 2.78 11.49 6.49
N MET A 155 1.89 10.52 6.28
CA MET A 155 0.93 10.07 7.30
C MET A 155 1.36 8.83 8.09
N ARG A 156 2.53 8.23 7.79
CA ARG A 156 2.89 6.91 8.34
C ARG A 156 3.50 6.97 9.74
N ARG A 157 3.38 5.88 10.47
CA ARG A 157 4.09 5.61 11.72
C ARG A 157 5.39 4.85 11.43
N GLY A 158 6.37 4.90 12.34
CA GLY A 158 7.57 4.08 12.22
C GLY A 158 7.25 2.58 12.31
N VAL A 159 8.24 1.73 12.03
CA VAL A 159 8.09 0.26 12.07
C VAL A 159 8.99 -0.37 13.14
N LEU A 160 8.54 -1.48 13.72
CA LEU A 160 9.34 -2.31 14.62
C LEU A 160 9.99 -3.42 13.79
N ILE A 161 11.31 -3.55 13.89
CA ILE A 161 12.11 -4.46 13.04
C ILE A 161 12.78 -5.50 13.93
N ALA A 162 12.68 -6.78 13.55
CA ALA A 162 13.40 -7.86 14.20
C ALA A 162 14.92 -7.72 13.99
N THR A 163 15.68 -7.80 15.09
CA THR A 163 17.15 -7.70 15.06
C THR A 163 17.84 -9.04 14.84
N ASN A 164 17.16 -10.15 15.14
CA ASN A 164 17.71 -11.50 15.09
C ASN A 164 16.67 -12.46 14.53
N SER A 165 17.14 -13.52 13.88
CA SER A 165 16.30 -14.61 13.41
C SER A 165 16.07 -15.66 14.50
N GLY A 166 14.87 -16.24 14.54
CA GLY A 166 14.49 -17.23 15.54
C GLY A 166 12.99 -17.21 15.80
N GLU A 167 12.58 -17.68 16.98
CA GLU A 167 11.20 -17.59 17.44
C GLU A 167 10.97 -16.28 18.20
N ALA A 168 9.80 -15.67 18.01
CA ALA A 168 9.42 -14.47 18.72
C ALA A 168 9.17 -14.78 20.21
N LEU A 169 10.08 -14.31 21.07
CA LEU A 169 10.01 -14.56 22.51
C LEU A 169 9.04 -13.58 23.18
N SER A 170 8.20 -14.10 24.09
CA SER A 170 7.13 -13.30 24.75
C SER A 170 7.64 -12.03 25.43
N TYR A 171 8.80 -12.09 26.09
CA TYR A 171 9.38 -10.90 26.76
C TYR A 171 9.85 -9.84 25.75
N GLY A 172 10.36 -10.26 24.58
CA GLY A 172 10.76 -9.36 23.51
C GLY A 172 9.55 -8.69 22.88
N LEU A 173 8.46 -9.46 22.69
CA LEU A 173 7.18 -8.93 22.22
C LEU A 173 6.56 -7.96 23.21
N GLN A 174 6.60 -8.24 24.51
CA GLN A 174 6.09 -7.32 25.53
C GLN A 174 6.80 -5.95 25.45
N ALA A 175 8.14 -5.95 25.36
CA ALA A 175 8.92 -4.73 25.20
C ALA A 175 8.69 -4.01 23.85
N ALA A 176 8.32 -4.76 22.81
CA ALA A 176 7.93 -4.19 21.52
C ALA A 176 6.51 -3.58 21.59
N GLN A 177 5.59 -4.23 22.30
CA GLN A 177 4.21 -3.81 22.50
C GLN A 177 4.09 -2.51 23.31
N GLU A 178 5.03 -2.25 24.22
CA GLU A 178 5.14 -0.95 24.89
C GLU A 178 5.45 0.21 23.92
N ARG A 179 6.01 -0.08 22.74
CA ARG A 179 6.39 0.91 21.72
C ARG A 179 5.41 1.00 20.56
N GLY A 180 4.48 0.05 20.43
CA GLY A 180 3.59 -0.03 19.28
C GLY A 180 2.80 -1.32 19.20
N SER A 181 2.05 -1.52 18.12
CA SER A 181 1.29 -2.75 17.88
C SER A 181 2.14 -3.78 17.13
N THR A 182 2.28 -4.99 17.66
CA THR A 182 2.98 -6.10 16.98
C THR A 182 2.06 -6.83 16.00
N PHE A 183 2.63 -7.39 14.94
CA PHE A 183 1.95 -8.20 13.90
C PHE A 183 2.19 -9.71 14.07
N VAL A 184 3.07 -10.08 14.99
CA VAL A 184 3.48 -11.45 15.28
C VAL A 184 3.11 -11.81 16.71
N GLU A 185 2.91 -13.10 16.95
CA GLU A 185 2.60 -13.71 18.23
C GLU A 185 3.81 -14.45 18.82
N PRO A 186 3.78 -14.80 20.12
CA PRO A 186 4.83 -15.64 20.70
C PRO A 186 5.00 -16.96 19.95
N ALA A 187 6.25 -17.39 19.79
CA ALA A 187 6.67 -18.56 19.00
C ALA A 187 6.55 -18.42 17.47
N ASP A 188 6.08 -17.29 16.93
CA ASP A 188 6.16 -17.05 15.49
C ASP A 188 7.62 -17.03 15.01
N ALA A 189 7.89 -17.72 13.90
CA ALA A 189 9.20 -17.71 13.27
C ALA A 189 9.44 -16.36 12.58
N ILE A 190 10.45 -15.62 13.07
CA ILE A 190 10.88 -14.32 12.57
C ILE A 190 12.31 -14.36 12.04
N TYR A 191 12.65 -13.42 11.17
CA TYR A 191 14.00 -13.24 10.66
C TYR A 191 14.51 -11.81 10.80
N GLU A 192 15.82 -11.63 10.89
CA GLU A 192 16.46 -10.31 10.95
C GLU A 192 15.99 -9.43 9.78
N GLY A 193 15.53 -8.21 10.08
CA GLY A 193 15.03 -7.26 9.09
C GLY A 193 13.55 -7.43 8.73
N GLN A 194 12.87 -8.44 9.27
CA GLN A 194 11.41 -8.55 9.21
C GLN A 194 10.76 -7.43 10.03
N ILE A 195 9.70 -6.83 9.48
CA ILE A 195 8.86 -5.87 10.19
C ILE A 195 7.83 -6.66 11.00
N VAL A 196 7.93 -6.52 12.33
CA VAL A 196 7.14 -7.27 13.31
C VAL A 196 6.10 -6.41 14.02
N GLY A 197 5.99 -5.13 13.68
CA GLY A 197 4.97 -4.24 14.22
C GLY A 197 5.04 -2.82 13.68
N ALA A 198 4.02 -2.04 14.04
CA ALA A 198 3.94 -0.60 13.79
C ALA A 198 4.22 0.17 15.10
N ASN A 199 5.16 1.11 15.05
CA ASN A 199 5.49 2.00 16.15
C ASN A 199 4.33 2.97 16.41
N ALA A 200 4.14 3.42 17.65
CA ALA A 200 3.19 4.47 17.97
C ALA A 200 3.67 5.86 17.53
N LYS A 201 5.00 6.05 17.44
CA LYS A 201 5.64 7.32 17.04
C LYS A 201 5.96 7.35 15.56
N ALA A 202 5.96 8.55 14.99
CA ALA A 202 6.31 8.81 13.59
C ALA A 202 7.83 8.77 13.31
N GLU A 203 8.67 8.49 14.30
CA GLU A 203 10.12 8.53 14.15
C GLU A 203 10.65 7.19 13.63
N ASP A 204 10.52 6.95 12.33
CA ASP A 204 11.43 6.16 11.48
C ASP A 204 10.76 5.91 10.12
N PHE A 205 11.02 6.80 9.16
CA PHE A 205 10.45 6.73 7.82
C PHE A 205 11.48 6.25 6.81
N LEU A 206 11.34 4.99 6.37
CA LEU A 206 11.95 4.53 5.12
C LEU A 206 10.91 3.67 4.42
N GLU A 207 10.14 4.29 3.51
CA GLU A 207 9.02 3.62 2.81
C GLU A 207 9.48 2.91 1.52
N SER A 208 10.53 3.40 0.85
CA SER A 208 11.03 2.83 -0.40
C SER A 208 11.89 1.58 -0.20
N ASP A 209 12.32 1.32 1.04
CA ASP A 209 13.10 0.14 1.39
C ASP A 209 12.26 -0.98 2.02
N GLU A 210 10.94 -0.98 1.81
CA GLU A 210 10.05 -2.01 2.34
C GLU A 210 9.48 -2.89 1.23
N LEU A 211 9.39 -4.19 1.51
CA LEU A 211 8.81 -5.19 0.64
C LEU A 211 7.77 -5.99 1.41
N LEU A 212 6.71 -6.37 0.70
CA LEU A 212 5.74 -7.36 1.14
C LEU A 212 6.13 -8.71 0.53
N GLU A 213 6.50 -9.64 1.40
CA GLU A 213 6.71 -11.05 1.08
C GLU A 213 5.35 -11.76 1.11
N ILE A 214 5.00 -12.39 0.01
CA ILE A 214 3.75 -13.10 -0.19
C ILE A 214 4.07 -14.57 -0.42
N THR A 215 3.55 -15.42 0.45
CA THR A 215 3.63 -16.89 0.32
C THR A 215 2.22 -17.48 0.44
N PRO A 216 2.00 -18.74 0.01
CA PRO A 216 0.67 -19.36 0.06
C PRO A 216 0.04 -19.37 1.46
N LYS A 217 0.87 -19.38 2.51
CA LYS A 217 0.42 -19.44 3.91
C LYS A 217 0.59 -18.13 4.68
N ASN A 218 1.52 -17.28 4.29
CA ASN A 218 1.92 -16.12 5.09
C ASN A 218 2.06 -14.85 4.23
N LEU A 219 1.75 -13.72 4.83
CA LEU A 219 2.09 -12.39 4.37
C LEU A 219 3.04 -11.77 5.39
N ARG A 220 4.22 -11.31 4.97
CA ARG A 220 5.24 -10.73 5.86
C ARG A 220 5.76 -9.43 5.29
N LEU A 221 5.93 -8.43 6.15
CA LEU A 221 6.60 -7.17 5.79
C LEU A 221 8.08 -7.27 6.16
N ARG A 222 8.95 -6.72 5.33
CA ARG A 222 10.40 -6.71 5.59
C ARG A 222 11.08 -5.50 4.99
N LYS A 223 12.27 -5.20 5.49
CA LYS A 223 13.19 -4.27 4.85
C LYS A 223 13.89 -4.92 3.65
N LYS A 224 14.16 -4.13 2.62
CA LYS A 224 14.96 -4.49 1.45
C LYS A 224 16.35 -4.92 1.89
N TYR A 225 16.97 -4.12 2.76
CA TYR A 225 18.23 -4.43 3.43
C TYR A 225 17.95 -5.02 4.83
N LEU A 226 18.32 -6.28 5.02
CA LEU A 226 17.97 -7.03 6.22
C LEU A 226 18.77 -6.63 7.44
N THR A 227 20.06 -6.36 7.27
CA THR A 227 20.92 -6.01 8.39
C THR A 227 20.88 -4.53 8.70
N GLN A 228 21.08 -4.18 9.97
CA GLN A 228 21.17 -2.77 10.36
C GLN A 228 22.36 -2.06 9.70
N VAL A 229 23.45 -2.79 9.45
CA VAL A 229 24.67 -2.26 8.80
C VAL A 229 24.38 -1.88 7.35
N GLU A 230 23.73 -2.76 6.59
CA GLU A 230 23.37 -2.47 5.20
C GLU A 230 22.37 -1.31 5.10
N ARG A 231 21.36 -1.26 5.97
CA ARG A 231 20.43 -0.11 6.02
C ARG A 231 21.15 1.22 6.26
N ARG A 232 22.17 1.23 7.12
CA ARG A 232 22.98 2.44 7.36
C ARG A 232 23.83 2.80 6.15
N ARG A 233 24.41 1.81 5.46
CA ARG A 233 25.22 2.03 4.25
C ARG A 233 24.39 2.59 3.09
N HIS A 234 23.20 2.06 2.87
CA HIS A 234 22.32 2.48 1.77
C HIS A 234 21.34 3.60 2.15
N ARG A 235 21.55 4.27 3.29
CA ARG A 235 20.62 5.28 3.80
C ARG A 235 20.40 6.43 2.82
N ASP A 236 21.45 6.85 2.11
CA ASP A 236 21.38 7.99 1.19
C ASP A 236 20.70 7.62 -0.14
N GLU A 237 20.86 6.37 -0.60
CA GLU A 237 20.10 5.84 -1.75
C GLU A 237 18.59 5.78 -1.47
N ILE A 238 18.23 5.33 -0.26
CA ILE A 238 16.82 5.20 0.16
C ILE A 238 16.17 6.58 0.29
N LYS A 239 16.93 7.60 0.74
CA LYS A 239 16.45 8.99 0.81
C LYS A 239 16.18 9.62 -0.55
N ASN A 240 16.93 9.24 -1.59
CA ASN A 240 16.85 9.82 -2.93
C ASN A 240 15.81 9.15 -3.85
N THR A 241 15.01 8.20 -3.36
CA THR A 241 13.98 7.51 -4.17
C THR A 241 12.66 8.30 -4.32
N TYR A 242 12.62 9.59 -3.96
CA TYR A 242 11.42 10.45 -4.01
C TYR A 242 11.69 11.77 -4.72
#